data_AF-A0A2A4GGJ5-F1
#
_entry.id   AF-A0A2A4GGJ5-F1
#
_cell.length_a   1.000
_cell.length_b   1.000
_cell.length_c   1.000
_cell.angle_alpha   90.00
_cell.angle_beta   90.00
_cell.angle_gamma   90.00
#
_symmetry.space_group_name_H-M   'P 1'
#
loop_
_entity.id
_entity.type
_entity.pdbx_description
1 polymer ?
#
loop_
_entity_poly.entity_id
_entity_poly.type
_entity_poly.pdbx_seq_one_letter_code
_entity_poly.pdbx_strand_id
1 'polypeptide(L)'
;MISGFDNYLDTQLTEHTKQLDRQDAREEAIKAFITHGKDRILGNQEFCRLSFSDFGSFYFGDFHEGRAADGLLKFLMDYDPDQPHVTQKLLSLQAFAYSALDSFMDEQRQRIEAEFDREMTEAA
;
A
#
# COMPACT_ATOMS: atom_id res chain seq x y z
N MET A 1 -9.14 38.21 -37.87
CA MET A 1 -9.78 37.34 -36.86
C MET A 1 -8.80 36.22 -36.55
N ILE A 2 -8.46 36.08 -35.27
CA ILE A 2 -7.31 35.32 -34.77
C ILE A 2 -7.72 33.85 -34.64
N SER A 3 -7.58 33.04 -35.70
CA SER A 3 -7.90 31.59 -35.64
C SER A 3 -6.71 30.70 -35.28
N GLY A 4 -5.50 31.27 -35.20
CA GLY A 4 -4.27 30.52 -34.91
C GLY A 4 -3.95 30.37 -33.43
N PHE A 5 -4.44 31.27 -32.56
CA PHE A 5 -4.24 31.18 -31.11
C PHE A 5 -5.17 30.15 -30.45
N ASP A 6 -6.43 30.06 -30.89
CA ASP A 6 -7.39 29.08 -30.36
C ASP A 6 -6.92 27.64 -30.59
N ASN A 7 -6.33 27.34 -31.75
CA ASN A 7 -5.87 25.98 -32.09
C ASN A 7 -4.63 25.55 -31.29
N TYR A 8 -3.78 26.50 -30.91
CA TYR A 8 -2.57 26.24 -30.10
C TYR A 8 -2.94 26.01 -28.63
N LEU A 9 -3.84 26.82 -28.08
CA LEU A 9 -4.38 26.63 -26.73
C LEU A 9 -5.15 25.31 -26.61
N ASP A 10 -5.95 24.94 -27.61
CA ASP A 10 -6.70 23.68 -27.62
C ASP A 10 -5.78 22.45 -27.73
N THR A 11 -4.69 22.56 -28.50
CA THR A 11 -3.65 21.52 -28.56
C THR A 11 -2.93 21.38 -27.21
N GLN A 12 -2.54 22.48 -26.57
CA GLN A 12 -1.88 22.45 -25.26
C GLN A 12 -2.80 21.87 -24.17
N LEU A 13 -4.08 22.27 -24.17
CA LEU A 13 -5.08 21.72 -23.25
C LEU A 13 -5.27 20.22 -23.47
N THR A 14 -5.36 19.78 -24.73
CA THR A 14 -5.49 18.36 -25.06
C THR A 14 -4.27 17.55 -24.62
N GLU A 15 -3.06 18.06 -24.82
CA GLU A 15 -1.83 17.41 -24.37
C GLU A 15 -1.75 17.34 -22.85
N HIS A 16 -2.10 18.42 -22.16
CA HIS A 16 -2.12 18.48 -20.70
C HIS A 16 -3.15 17.51 -20.10
N THR A 17 -4.37 17.45 -20.65
CA THR A 17 -5.39 16.48 -20.21
C THR A 17 -4.92 15.05 -20.43
N LYS A 18 -4.33 14.73 -21.59
CA LYS A 18 -3.75 13.39 -21.84
C LYS A 18 -2.61 13.04 -20.88
N GLN A 19 -1.84 14.03 -20.42
CA GLN A 19 -0.80 13.81 -19.42
C GLN A 19 -1.39 13.52 -18.03
N LEU A 20 -2.44 14.26 -17.63
CA LEU A 20 -3.18 14.00 -16.40
C LEU A 20 -3.81 12.60 -16.42
N ASP A 21 -4.50 12.23 -17.51
CA ASP A 21 -5.12 10.91 -17.64
C ASP A 21 -4.09 9.77 -17.51
N ARG A 22 -2.87 9.96 -18.03
CA ARG A 22 -1.77 8.99 -17.90
C ARG A 22 -1.22 8.93 -16.48
N GLN A 23 -1.14 10.07 -15.79
CA GLN A 23 -0.71 10.11 -14.40
C GLN A 23 -1.73 9.41 -13.50
N ASP A 24 -3.01 9.70 -13.67
CA ASP A 24 -4.10 9.06 -12.93
C ASP A 24 -4.11 7.54 -13.16
N ALA A 25 -3.98 7.09 -14.41
CA ALA A 25 -3.88 5.68 -14.74
C ALA A 25 -2.66 4.99 -14.11
N ARG A 26 -1.50 5.67 -14.07
CA ARG A 26 -0.31 5.15 -13.40
C ARG A 26 -0.51 5.06 -11.89
N GLU A 27 -1.12 6.07 -11.27
CA GLU A 27 -1.42 6.08 -9.84
C GLU A 27 -2.39 4.97 -9.45
N GLU A 28 -3.41 4.70 -10.27
CA GLU A 28 -4.33 3.61 -10.05
C GLU A 28 -3.64 2.24 -10.20
N ALA A 29 -2.81 2.09 -11.24
CA ALA A 29 -2.06 0.87 -11.47
C ALA A 29 -1.09 0.55 -10.32
N ILE A 30 -0.37 1.54 -9.79
CA ILE A 30 0.53 1.31 -8.65
C ILE A 30 -0.25 1.00 -7.35
N LYS A 31 -1.41 1.63 -7.13
CA LYS A 31 -2.28 1.29 -5.98
C LYS A 31 -2.75 -0.17 -6.07
N ALA A 32 -3.14 -0.62 -7.27
CA ALA A 32 -3.50 -2.02 -7.50
C ALA A 32 -2.30 -2.96 -7.28
N PHE A 33 -1.12 -2.57 -7.75
CA PHE A 33 0.12 -3.33 -7.56
C PHE A 33 0.49 -3.49 -6.08
N ILE A 34 0.41 -2.41 -5.30
CA ILE A 34 0.63 -2.44 -3.84
C ILE A 34 -0.43 -3.34 -3.17
N THR A 35 -1.70 -3.23 -3.56
CA THR A 35 -2.78 -4.06 -3.01
C THR A 35 -2.52 -5.54 -3.27
N HIS A 36 -2.13 -5.91 -4.49
CA HIS A 36 -1.71 -7.26 -4.82
C HIS A 36 -0.51 -7.71 -3.98
N GLY A 37 0.46 -6.82 -3.75
CA GLY A 37 1.60 -7.08 -2.89
C GLY A 37 1.21 -7.40 -1.44
N LYS A 38 0.24 -6.67 -0.87
CA LYS A 38 -0.30 -6.96 0.47
C LYS A 38 -0.90 -8.36 0.53
N ASP A 39 -1.72 -8.71 -0.46
CA ASP A 39 -2.35 -10.04 -0.53
C ASP A 39 -1.31 -11.15 -0.63
N ARG A 40 -0.25 -10.95 -1.43
CA ARG A 40 0.87 -11.90 -1.54
C ARG A 40 1.60 -12.09 -0.22
N ILE A 41 1.97 -10.99 0.45
CA ILE A 41 2.66 -11.05 1.73
C ILE A 41 1.80 -11.77 2.79
N LEU A 42 0.51 -11.45 2.88
CA LEU A 42 -0.42 -12.14 3.78
C LEU A 42 -0.60 -13.63 3.43
N GLY A 43 -0.46 -13.98 2.16
CA GLY A 43 -0.41 -15.35 1.66
C GLY A 43 0.94 -16.07 1.83
N ASN A 44 1.90 -15.49 2.58
CA ASN A 44 3.29 -15.97 2.72
C ASN A 44 4.05 -16.12 1.39
N GLN A 45 3.70 -15.29 0.41
CA GLN A 45 4.40 -15.20 -0.86
C GLN A 45 5.28 -13.95 -0.88
N GLU A 46 6.45 -14.07 -1.49
CA GLU A 46 7.34 -12.93 -1.68
C GLU A 46 6.72 -11.91 -2.67
N PHE A 47 6.92 -10.63 -2.39
CA PHE A 47 6.53 -9.50 -3.25
C PHE A 47 7.63 -8.44 -3.25
N CYS A 48 8.17 -8.06 -4.41
CA CYS A 48 9.29 -7.11 -4.50
C CYS A 48 10.48 -7.48 -3.59
N ARG A 49 10.73 -8.79 -3.39
CA ARG A 49 11.71 -9.32 -2.42
C ARG A 49 11.46 -8.90 -0.96
N LEU A 50 10.19 -8.70 -0.63
CA LEU A 50 9.66 -8.55 0.73
C LEU A 50 8.83 -9.79 1.05
N SER A 51 8.98 -10.29 2.26
CA SER A 51 8.28 -11.46 2.78
C SER A 51 7.44 -11.10 3.99
N PHE A 52 6.58 -12.03 4.42
CA PHE A 52 5.86 -11.88 5.70
C PHE A 52 6.80 -11.78 6.91
N SER A 53 7.98 -12.41 6.84
CA SER A 53 9.00 -12.31 7.89
C SER A 53 9.61 -10.92 8.00
N ASP A 54 9.78 -10.22 6.86
CA ASP A 54 10.26 -8.84 6.84
C ASP A 54 9.23 -7.91 7.48
N PHE A 55 7.94 -8.10 7.12
CA PHE A 55 6.84 -7.39 7.77
C PHE A 55 6.79 -7.67 9.28
N GLY A 56 6.95 -8.93 9.70
CA GLY A 56 7.01 -9.27 11.12
C GLY A 56 8.14 -8.53 11.84
N SER A 57 9.34 -8.53 11.26
CA SER A 57 10.49 -7.82 11.84
C SER A 57 10.21 -6.32 12.01
N PHE A 58 9.62 -5.69 11.00
CA PHE A 58 9.16 -4.30 11.08
C PHE A 58 8.10 -4.10 12.17
N TYR A 59 7.08 -4.96 12.22
CA TYR A 59 5.97 -4.85 13.18
C TYR A 59 6.44 -4.94 14.64
N PHE A 60 7.40 -5.83 14.91
CA PHE A 60 7.92 -6.07 16.26
C PHE A 60 9.08 -5.12 16.65
N GLY A 61 9.80 -4.56 15.68
CA GLY A 61 10.97 -3.72 15.92
C GLY A 61 10.71 -2.21 15.77
N ASP A 62 10.14 -1.82 14.63
CA ASP A 62 10.13 -0.42 14.19
C ASP A 62 8.75 0.21 14.36
N PHE A 63 7.68 -0.55 14.10
CA PHE A 63 6.32 -0.04 14.18
C PHE A 63 5.96 0.35 15.63
N HIS A 64 5.67 1.64 15.83
CA HIS A 64 5.47 2.23 17.16
C HIS A 64 6.60 1.89 18.17
N GLU A 65 7.86 1.93 17.72
CA GLU A 65 9.03 1.66 18.57
C GLU A 65 8.97 0.27 19.24
N GLY A 66 8.42 -0.72 18.54
CA GLY A 66 8.25 -2.10 19.01
C GLY A 66 7.11 -2.31 20.02
N ARG A 67 6.42 -1.25 20.45
CA ARG A 67 5.30 -1.34 21.41
C ARG A 67 4.03 -1.93 20.81
N ALA A 68 3.96 -2.06 19.49
CA ALA A 68 2.86 -2.74 18.80
C ALA A 68 2.75 -4.22 19.20
N ALA A 69 3.87 -4.84 19.59
CA ALA A 69 3.93 -6.20 20.11
C ALA A 69 3.21 -6.36 21.46
N ASP A 70 3.36 -5.38 22.35
CA ASP A 70 2.81 -5.42 23.71
C ASP A 70 1.29 -5.49 23.68
N GLY A 71 0.65 -4.72 22.80
CA GLY A 71 -0.80 -4.73 22.62
C GLY A 71 -1.34 -6.06 22.11
N LEU A 72 -0.63 -6.67 21.14
CA LEU A 72 -0.97 -7.98 20.61
C LEU A 72 -0.81 -9.08 21.67
N LEU A 73 0.32 -9.08 22.39
CA LEU A 73 0.59 -10.06 23.45
C LEU A 73 -0.42 -9.94 24.59
N LYS A 74 -0.73 -8.71 25.02
CA LYS A 74 -1.76 -8.47 26.04
C LYS A 74 -3.12 -9.02 25.62
N PHE A 75 -3.52 -8.79 24.36
CA PHE A 75 -4.77 -9.36 23.85
C PHE A 75 -4.75 -10.89 23.85
N LEU A 76 -3.67 -11.52 23.38
CA LEU A 76 -3.56 -12.98 23.36
C LEU A 76 -3.63 -13.59 24.77
N MET A 77 -3.07 -12.90 25.77
CA MET A 77 -3.10 -13.34 27.17
C MET A 77 -4.46 -13.10 27.85
N ASP A 78 -5.13 -12.00 27.52
CA ASP A 78 -6.44 -11.62 28.06
C ASP A 78 -7.62 -12.13 27.19
N TYR A 79 -7.34 -12.96 26.17
CA TYR A 79 -8.36 -13.46 25.25
C TYR A 79 -9.27 -14.47 25.94
N ASP A 80 -10.53 -14.09 26.08
CA ASP A 80 -11.60 -14.93 26.61
C ASP A 80 -12.76 -14.89 25.60
N PRO A 81 -13.06 -15.98 24.88
CA PRO A 81 -14.10 -15.98 23.84
C PRO A 81 -15.51 -15.74 24.39
N ASP A 82 -15.74 -15.98 25.69
CA ASP A 82 -17.05 -15.84 26.32
C ASP A 82 -17.29 -14.41 26.84
N GLN A 83 -16.29 -13.53 26.79
CA GLN A 83 -16.44 -12.14 27.19
C GLN A 83 -17.29 -11.32 26.21
N PRO A 84 -18.12 -10.40 26.72
CA PRO A 84 -18.79 -9.44 25.86
C PRO A 84 -17.77 -8.57 25.10
N HIS A 85 -18.07 -8.26 23.84
CA HIS A 85 -17.27 -7.42 22.94
C HIS A 85 -15.93 -7.98 22.45
N VAL A 86 -15.64 -9.26 22.63
CA VAL A 86 -14.38 -9.89 22.17
C VAL A 86 -14.19 -9.75 20.66
N THR A 87 -15.25 -9.94 19.87
CA THR A 87 -15.22 -9.74 18.42
C THR A 87 -14.83 -8.31 18.05
N GLN A 88 -15.31 -7.30 18.78
CA GLN A 88 -14.98 -5.90 18.53
C GLN A 88 -13.50 -5.61 18.84
N LYS A 89 -12.97 -6.19 19.92
CA LYS A 89 -11.53 -6.10 20.24
C LYS A 89 -10.67 -6.74 19.14
N LEU A 90 -11.08 -7.90 18.65
CA LEU A 90 -10.38 -8.62 17.57
C LEU A 90 -10.37 -7.83 16.26
N LEU A 91 -11.51 -7.27 15.86
CA LEU A 91 -11.59 -6.41 14.67
C LEU A 91 -10.70 -5.16 14.79
N SER A 92 -10.63 -4.57 15.99
CA SER A 92 -9.79 -3.40 16.24
C SER A 92 -8.29 -3.73 16.09
N LEU A 93 -7.86 -4.90 16.60
CA LEU A 93 -6.48 -5.37 16.45
C LEU A 93 -6.15 -5.73 15.01
N GLN A 94 -7.09 -6.36 14.30
CA GLN A 94 -6.93 -6.65 12.88
C GLN A 94 -6.73 -5.35 12.08
N ALA A 95 -7.58 -4.33 12.31
CA ALA A 95 -7.44 -3.03 11.65
C ALA A 95 -6.09 -2.36 11.96
N PHE A 96 -5.61 -2.47 13.20
CA PHE A 96 -4.30 -1.97 13.59
C PHE A 96 -3.16 -2.71 12.86
N ALA A 97 -3.21 -4.04 12.78
CA ALA A 97 -2.24 -4.82 12.02
C ALA A 97 -2.23 -4.45 10.52
N TYR A 98 -3.40 -4.20 9.93
CA TYR A 98 -3.48 -3.69 8.55
C TYR A 98 -2.87 -2.30 8.40
N SER A 99 -3.07 -1.38 9.35
CA SER A 99 -2.40 -0.06 9.30
C SER A 99 -0.87 -0.17 9.40
N ALA A 100 -0.37 -1.18 10.12
CA ALA A 100 1.05 -1.46 10.16
C ALA A 100 1.55 -1.98 8.81
N LEU A 101 0.79 -2.86 8.15
CA LEU A 101 1.11 -3.34 6.81
C LEU A 101 1.10 -2.21 5.78
N ASP A 102 0.16 -1.26 5.90
CA ASP A 102 0.13 -0.05 5.07
C ASP A 102 1.41 0.77 5.27
N SER A 103 1.79 1.02 6.53
CA SER A 103 3.01 1.77 6.87
C SER A 103 4.27 1.07 6.36
N PHE A 104 4.34 -0.25 6.46
CA PHE A 104 5.43 -1.06 5.93
C PHE A 104 5.55 -0.91 4.40
N MET A 105 4.44 -0.96 3.68
CA MET A 105 4.43 -0.76 2.22
C MET A 105 4.88 0.65 1.84
N ASP A 106 4.46 1.66 2.60
CA ASP A 106 4.87 3.05 2.36
C ASP A 106 6.36 3.27 2.66
N GLU A 107 6.92 2.64 3.69
CA GLU A 107 8.36 2.69 3.96
C GLU A 107 9.17 2.04 2.83
N GLN A 108 8.64 0.97 2.25
CA GLN A 108 9.26 0.27 1.11
C GLN A 108 8.85 0.84 -0.26
N ARG A 109 8.13 1.98 -0.29
CA ARG A 109 7.53 2.54 -1.50
C ARG A 109 8.53 2.73 -2.65
N GLN A 110 9.72 3.25 -2.37
CA GLN A 110 10.74 3.48 -3.40
C GLN A 110 11.14 2.17 -4.11
N ARG A 111 11.23 1.08 -3.36
CA ARG A 111 11.57 -0.25 -3.89
C ARG A 111 10.41 -0.83 -4.71
N ILE A 112 9.18 -0.67 -4.22
CA ILE A 112 7.97 -1.13 -4.91
C ILE A 112 7.80 -0.37 -6.22
N GLU A 113 8.01 0.96 -6.22
CA GLU A 113 7.94 1.81 -7.42
C GLU A 113 8.99 1.38 -8.46
N ALA A 114 10.23 1.10 -8.04
CA ALA A 114 11.27 0.65 -8.95
C ALA A 114 10.95 -0.70 -9.61
N GLU A 115 10.36 -1.65 -8.85
CA GLU A 115 9.97 -2.95 -9.40
C GLU A 115 8.74 -2.83 -10.31
N PHE A 116 7.79 -1.97 -9.95
CA PHE A 116 6.62 -1.66 -10.77
C PHE A 116 7.03 -1.07 -12.12
N ASP A 117 7.92 -0.07 -12.13
CA ASP A 117 8.40 0.54 -13.36
C ASP A 117 9.17 -0.46 -14.24
N ARG A 118 9.88 -1.41 -13.63
CA ARG A 118 10.53 -2.51 -14.34
C ARG A 118 9.51 -3.43 -15.01
N GLU A 119 8.49 -3.89 -14.28
CA GLU A 119 7.43 -4.75 -14.84
C GLU A 119 6.65 -4.06 -15.97
N MET A 120 6.37 -2.76 -15.82
CA MET A 120 5.69 -1.97 -16.86
C MET A 120 6.55 -1.76 -18.10
N THR A 121 7.88 -1.66 -17.95
CA THR A 121 8.81 -1.55 -19.09
C THR A 121 9.00 -2.89 -19.79
N GLU A 122 8.99 -4.00 -19.06
CA GLU A 122 9.10 -5.36 -19.63
C GLU A 122 7.80 -5.82 -20.31
N ALA A 123 6.65 -5.29 -19.90
CA ALA A 123 5.34 -5.60 -20.47
C ALA A 123 4.96 -4.73 -21.69
N ALA A 124 5.72 -3.67 -21.98
CA ALA A 124 5.51 -2.74 -23.09
C ALA A 124 6.27 -3.14 -24.37
#